data_AF-A0A6L9IUB2-F1
#
_entry.id   AF-A0A6L9IUB2-F1
#
_cell.length_a   1.000
_cell.length_b   1.000
_cell.length_c   1.000
_cell.angle_alpha   90.00
_cell.angle_beta   90.00
_cell.angle_gamma   90.00
#
_symmetry.space_group_name_H-M   'P 1'
#
loop_
_entity.id
_entity.type
_entity.pdbx_description
1 polymer ?
#
loop_
_entity_poly.entity_id
_entity_poly.type
_entity_poly.pdbx_seq_one_letter_code
_entity_poly.pdbx_strand_id
1 'polypeptide(L)'
;MVNFLATVTVISIGLVMIIGLLSDQDTVPGIMAAFLLSLVTVIAAVAVVVGVLNLIAVHLGRFTRAERGWPYSIVVLVVAIGVIVLRILDRADIWTGDLEGERISARLFEAVQVSIESALAALLLFFLAFAAFRLMRRQVTVWNVLFSVTVVVVLLGSDPLNLLSDTRDWLVEVPVNAGTRGLLIGVGLGTVTAGVRVLLGQDRSYRD
;
A
#
# COMPACT_ATOMS: atom_id res chain seq x y z
N MET A 1 -19.58 1.59 -31.99
CA MET A 1 -20.45 2.62 -31.38
C MET A 1 -20.46 2.53 -29.85
N VAL A 2 -20.63 1.34 -29.27
CA VAL A 2 -20.65 1.11 -27.81
C VAL A 2 -19.39 1.64 -27.09
N ASN A 3 -18.19 1.37 -27.60
CA ASN A 3 -16.94 1.80 -26.94
C ASN A 3 -16.77 3.33 -26.94
N PHE A 4 -17.31 4.02 -27.94
CA PHE A 4 -17.29 5.48 -28.01
C PHE A 4 -18.22 6.07 -26.96
N LEU A 5 -19.45 5.54 -26.84
CA LEU A 5 -20.40 5.94 -25.81
C LEU A 5 -19.84 5.71 -24.40
N ALA A 6 -19.23 4.53 -24.14
CA ALA A 6 -18.62 4.23 -22.85
C ALA A 6 -17.48 5.20 -22.50
N THR A 7 -16.62 5.54 -23.46
CA THR A 7 -15.53 6.50 -23.24
C THR A 7 -16.09 7.88 -22.93
N VAL A 8 -17.08 8.36 -23.69
CA VAL A 8 -17.75 9.64 -23.42
C VAL A 8 -18.37 9.65 -22.02
N THR A 9 -19.05 8.58 -21.62
CA THR A 9 -19.63 8.47 -20.28
C THR A 9 -18.57 8.56 -19.18
N VAL A 10 -17.46 7.83 -19.28
CA VAL A 10 -16.37 7.87 -18.29
C VAL A 10 -15.78 9.27 -18.17
N ILE A 11 -15.52 9.94 -19.30
CA ILE A 11 -14.98 11.30 -19.33
C ILE A 11 -15.98 12.28 -18.70
N SER A 12 -17.26 12.20 -19.04
CA SER A 12 -18.30 13.05 -18.47
C SER A 12 -18.43 12.87 -16.96
N ILE A 13 -18.47 11.63 -16.46
CA ILE A 13 -18.53 11.34 -15.02
C ILE A 13 -17.29 11.88 -14.31
N GLY A 14 -16.11 11.68 -14.89
CA GLY A 14 -14.87 12.20 -14.33
C GLY A 14 -14.81 13.73 -14.28
N LEU A 15 -15.33 14.40 -15.31
CA LEU A 15 -15.41 15.86 -15.35
C LEU A 15 -16.43 16.39 -14.33
N VAL A 16 -17.59 15.75 -14.18
CA VAL A 16 -18.57 16.05 -13.13
C VAL A 16 -17.94 15.88 -11.74
N MET A 17 -17.17 14.81 -11.53
CA MET A 17 -16.47 14.55 -10.28
C MET A 17 -15.45 15.66 -9.96
N ILE A 18 -14.63 16.07 -10.93
CA ILE A 18 -13.65 17.15 -10.75
C ILE A 18 -14.34 18.48 -10.42
N ILE A 19 -15.39 18.85 -11.17
CA ILE A 19 -16.15 20.08 -10.91
C ILE A 19 -16.77 20.02 -9.51
N GLY A 20 -17.37 18.89 -9.15
CA GLY A 20 -18.01 18.73 -7.85
C GLY A 20 -17.04 18.78 -6.67
N LEU A 21 -15.84 18.22 -6.80
CA LEU A 21 -14.78 18.31 -5.77
C LEU A 21 -14.27 19.74 -5.55
N LEU A 22 -14.34 20.60 -6.58
CA LEU A 22 -13.93 22.00 -6.50
C LEU A 22 -15.06 22.93 -6.04
N SER A 23 -16.29 22.41 -5.91
CA SER A 23 -17.47 23.19 -5.54
C SER A 23 -17.84 23.00 -4.07
N ASP A 24 -18.56 23.96 -3.50
CA ASP A 24 -19.06 23.83 -2.13
C ASP A 24 -20.04 22.65 -2.01
N GLN A 25 -20.03 21.99 -0.86
CA GLN A 25 -20.81 20.77 -0.60
C GLN A 25 -22.33 20.93 -0.78
N ASP A 26 -22.87 22.14 -0.63
CA ASP A 26 -24.30 22.44 -0.76
C ASP A 26 -24.74 22.74 -2.21
N THR A 27 -23.78 22.83 -3.13
CA THR A 27 -24.06 23.07 -4.56
C THR A 27 -24.42 21.78 -5.29
N VAL A 28 -25.16 21.88 -6.39
CA VAL A 28 -25.52 20.72 -7.22
C VAL A 28 -24.29 19.89 -7.63
N PRO A 29 -23.17 20.46 -8.12
CA PRO A 29 -21.98 19.69 -8.42
C PRO A 29 -21.37 19.01 -7.17
N GLY A 30 -21.33 19.69 -6.02
CA GLY A 30 -20.83 19.14 -4.76
C GLY A 30 -21.64 17.92 -4.30
N ILE A 31 -22.97 18.01 -4.37
CA ILE A 31 -23.89 16.90 -4.05
C ILE A 31 -23.68 15.71 -5.01
N MET A 32 -23.49 15.97 -6.30
CA MET A 32 -23.22 14.93 -7.29
C MET A 32 -21.87 14.22 -7.03
N ALA A 33 -20.82 14.96 -6.68
CA ALA A 33 -19.54 14.36 -6.30
C ALA A 33 -19.66 13.53 -5.02
N ALA A 34 -20.39 14.00 -4.00
CA ALA A 34 -20.64 13.23 -2.78
C ALA A 34 -21.39 11.92 -3.07
N PHE A 35 -22.39 11.95 -3.95
CA PHE A 35 -23.10 10.75 -4.39
C PHE A 35 -22.18 9.77 -5.13
N LEU A 36 -21.36 10.26 -6.08
CA LEU A 36 -20.40 9.44 -6.80
C LEU A 36 -19.34 8.84 -5.86
N LEU A 37 -18.85 9.60 -4.88
CA LEU A 37 -17.96 9.11 -3.84
C LEU A 37 -18.61 8.00 -3.02
N SER A 38 -19.88 8.17 -2.62
CA SER A 38 -20.62 7.11 -1.92
C SER A 38 -20.71 5.84 -2.76
N LEU A 39 -20.94 5.95 -4.07
CA LEU A 39 -20.96 4.80 -4.97
C LEU A 39 -19.58 4.12 -5.04
N VAL A 40 -18.50 4.91 -5.16
CA VAL A 40 -17.13 4.41 -5.13
C VAL A 40 -16.83 3.71 -3.81
N THR A 41 -17.27 4.24 -2.67
CA THR A 41 -17.10 3.60 -1.35
C THR A 41 -17.83 2.27 -1.27
N VAL A 42 -19.06 2.18 -1.79
CA VAL A 42 -19.82 0.92 -1.84
C VAL A 42 -19.13 -0.10 -2.75
N ILE A 43 -18.69 0.32 -3.94
CA ILE A 43 -17.94 -0.55 -4.86
C ILE A 43 -16.64 -1.02 -4.23
N ALA A 44 -15.90 -0.15 -3.55
CA ALA A 44 -14.67 -0.49 -2.84
C ALA A 44 -14.93 -1.50 -1.72
N ALA A 45 -16.00 -1.34 -0.95
CA ALA A 45 -16.39 -2.30 0.08
C ALA A 45 -16.70 -3.68 -0.52
N VAL A 46 -17.46 -3.72 -1.62
CA VAL A 46 -17.75 -4.98 -2.34
C VAL A 46 -16.46 -5.59 -2.91
N ALA A 47 -15.57 -4.77 -3.49
CA ALA A 47 -14.30 -5.23 -4.04
C ALA A 47 -13.41 -5.86 -2.97
N VAL A 48 -13.38 -5.32 -1.76
CA VAL A 48 -12.67 -5.93 -0.61
C VAL A 48 -13.25 -7.31 -0.30
N VAL A 49 -14.57 -7.45 -0.24
CA VAL A 49 -15.23 -8.75 -0.01
C VAL A 49 -14.87 -9.75 -1.10
N VAL A 50 -14.98 -9.35 -2.37
CA VAL A 50 -14.60 -10.19 -3.52
C VAL A 50 -13.11 -10.56 -3.46
N GLY A 51 -12.24 -9.64 -3.05
CA GLY A 51 -10.80 -9.90 -2.87
C GLY A 51 -10.52 -10.97 -1.81
N VAL A 52 -11.21 -10.90 -0.66
CA VAL A 52 -11.11 -11.92 0.40
C VAL A 52 -11.64 -13.27 -0.08
N LEU A 53 -12.80 -13.29 -0.74
CA LEU A 53 -13.37 -14.52 -1.30
C LEU A 53 -12.45 -15.14 -2.35
N ASN A 54 -11.83 -14.32 -3.20
CA ASN A 54 -10.86 -14.76 -4.20
C ASN A 54 -9.60 -15.36 -3.54
N LEU A 55 -9.08 -14.72 -2.50
CA LEU A 55 -7.94 -15.24 -1.73
C LEU A 55 -8.27 -16.63 -1.17
N ILE A 56 -9.43 -16.78 -0.53
CA ILE A 56 -9.90 -18.05 0.02
C ILE A 56 -10.06 -19.09 -1.11
N ALA A 57 -10.71 -18.74 -2.22
CA ALA A 57 -10.96 -19.64 -3.34
C ALA A 57 -9.65 -20.14 -3.97
N VAL A 58 -8.67 -19.26 -4.18
CA VAL A 58 -7.36 -19.63 -4.76
C VAL A 58 -6.61 -20.57 -3.82
N HIS A 59 -6.51 -20.24 -2.53
CA HIS A 59 -5.74 -21.05 -1.58
C HIS A 59 -6.44 -22.37 -1.23
N LEU A 60 -7.77 -22.40 -1.18
CA LEU A 60 -8.54 -23.63 -1.04
C LEU A 60 -8.40 -24.52 -2.28
N GLY A 61 -8.39 -23.94 -3.49
CA GLY A 61 -8.10 -24.64 -4.73
C GLY A 61 -6.71 -25.27 -4.74
N ARG A 62 -5.68 -24.54 -4.30
CA ARG A 62 -4.30 -25.05 -4.16
C ARG A 62 -4.20 -26.19 -3.15
N PHE A 63 -4.92 -26.07 -2.03
CA PHE A 63 -4.98 -27.11 -1.01
C PHE A 63 -5.65 -28.39 -1.53
N THR A 64 -6.83 -28.28 -2.13
CA THR A 64 -7.60 -29.43 -2.64
C THR A 64 -6.89 -30.16 -3.78
N ARG A 65 -6.16 -29.43 -4.64
CA ARG A 65 -5.37 -30.00 -5.74
C ARG A 65 -3.95 -30.44 -5.34
N ALA A 66 -3.57 -30.27 -4.06
CA ALA A 66 -2.22 -30.55 -3.55
C ALA A 66 -1.09 -29.94 -4.41
N GLU A 67 -1.31 -28.70 -4.87
CA GLU A 67 -0.35 -27.99 -5.72
C GLU A 67 0.96 -27.71 -4.97
N ARG A 68 2.04 -27.45 -5.71
CA ARG A 68 3.36 -27.17 -5.13
C ARG A 68 3.27 -25.93 -4.22
N GLY A 69 3.55 -26.11 -2.93
CA GLY A 69 3.42 -25.05 -1.91
C GLY A 69 2.07 -25.03 -1.16
N TRP A 70 1.25 -26.09 -1.26
CA TRP A 70 -0.01 -26.19 -0.51
C TRP A 70 0.09 -26.01 1.02
N PRO A 71 1.18 -26.39 1.73
CA PRO A 71 1.23 -26.18 3.18
C PRO A 71 1.18 -24.70 3.54
N TYR A 72 1.79 -23.83 2.74
CA TYR A 72 1.70 -22.38 2.92
C TYR A 72 0.28 -21.86 2.69
N SER A 73 -0.49 -22.50 1.81
CA SER A 73 -1.89 -22.12 1.58
C SER A 73 -2.77 -22.41 2.79
N ILE A 74 -2.46 -23.44 3.58
CA ILE A 74 -3.14 -23.70 4.86
C ILE A 74 -2.86 -22.59 5.86
N VAL A 75 -1.59 -22.19 5.99
CA VAL A 75 -1.22 -21.11 6.92
C VAL A 75 -1.99 -19.84 6.57
N VAL A 76 -2.04 -19.47 5.28
CA VAL A 76 -2.81 -18.31 4.82
C VAL A 76 -4.30 -18.46 5.13
N LEU A 77 -4.89 -19.62 4.88
CA LEU A 77 -6.31 -19.86 5.13
C LEU A 77 -6.66 -19.78 6.63
N VAL A 78 -5.83 -20.39 7.48
CA VAL A 78 -6.00 -20.36 8.94
C VAL A 78 -5.87 -18.93 9.47
N VAL A 79 -4.87 -18.17 9.02
CA VAL A 79 -4.70 -16.77 9.41
C VAL A 79 -5.86 -15.91 8.93
N ALA A 80 -6.31 -16.08 7.68
CA ALA A 80 -7.44 -15.33 7.13
C ALA A 80 -8.73 -15.59 7.92
N ILE A 81 -9.05 -16.86 8.20
CA ILE A 81 -10.21 -17.23 9.02
C ILE A 81 -10.05 -16.70 10.44
N GLY A 82 -8.86 -16.83 11.03
CA GLY A 82 -8.56 -16.32 12.37
C GLY A 82 -8.83 -14.82 12.48
N VAL A 83 -8.32 -14.01 11.54
CA VAL A 83 -8.58 -12.56 11.52
C VAL A 83 -10.08 -12.26 11.36
N ILE A 84 -10.80 -12.96 10.49
CA ILE A 84 -12.24 -12.75 10.29
C ILE A 84 -13.01 -13.06 11.58
N VAL A 85 -12.75 -14.21 12.20
CA VAL A 85 -13.41 -14.62 13.45
C VAL A 85 -13.13 -13.61 14.56
N LEU A 86 -11.88 -13.16 14.71
CA LEU A 86 -11.50 -12.18 15.72
C LEU A 86 -12.16 -10.82 15.48
N ARG A 87 -12.31 -10.38 14.22
CA ARG A 87 -13.08 -9.16 13.91
C ARG A 87 -14.56 -9.29 14.28
N ILE A 88 -15.15 -10.46 14.09
CA ILE A 88 -16.55 -10.72 14.46
C ILE A 88 -16.71 -10.71 15.98
N LEU A 89 -15.81 -11.37 16.71
CA LEU A 89 -15.82 -11.42 18.18
C LEU A 89 -15.60 -10.03 18.80
N ASP A 90 -14.63 -9.25 18.30
CA ASP A 90 -14.40 -7.86 18.72
C ASP A 90 -15.61 -6.95 18.43
N ARG A 91 -16.35 -7.22 17.35
CA ARG A 91 -17.56 -6.43 17.01
C ARG A 91 -18.76 -6.81 17.89
N ALA A 92 -18.82 -8.07 18.32
CA ALA A 92 -19.87 -8.58 19.20
C ALA A 92 -19.61 -8.30 20.68
N ASP A 93 -18.48 -7.68 21.03
CA ASP A 93 -18.07 -7.37 22.42
C ASP A 93 -17.96 -8.63 23.31
N ILE A 94 -17.78 -9.80 22.69
CA ILE A 94 -17.69 -11.10 23.38
C ILE A 94 -16.29 -11.30 23.97
N TRP A 95 -15.28 -10.69 23.37
CA TRP A 95 -13.89 -10.79 23.79
C TRP A 95 -13.21 -9.43 23.66
N THR A 96 -13.36 -8.60 24.68
CA THR A 96 -12.49 -7.43 24.89
C THR A 96 -11.24 -7.91 25.62
N GLY A 97 -10.06 -7.44 25.19
CA GLY A 97 -8.81 -7.77 25.88
C GLY A 97 -8.84 -7.29 27.34
N ASP A 98 -7.81 -7.68 28.11
CA ASP A 98 -7.64 -7.37 29.54
C ASP A 98 -7.47 -5.85 29.86
N LEU A 99 -7.58 -5.00 28.82
CA LEU A 99 -7.46 -3.54 28.88
C LEU A 99 -8.66 -2.92 28.15
N GLU A 100 -9.39 -2.04 28.83
CA GLU A 100 -10.55 -1.33 28.28
C GLU A 100 -10.19 -0.64 26.95
N GLY A 101 -10.85 -1.02 25.86
CA GLY A 101 -10.68 -0.43 24.52
C GLY A 101 -9.68 -1.13 23.59
N GLU A 102 -8.97 -2.15 24.06
CA GLU A 102 -7.99 -2.87 23.24
C GLU A 102 -8.68 -3.95 22.38
N ARG A 103 -8.73 -3.72 21.06
CA ARG A 103 -9.28 -4.65 20.07
C ARG A 103 -8.20 -5.63 19.61
N ILE A 104 -8.32 -6.90 20.00
CA ILE A 104 -7.36 -7.97 19.67
C ILE A 104 -7.17 -8.08 18.15
N SER A 105 -8.24 -7.87 17.39
CA SER A 105 -8.19 -7.89 15.94
C SER A 105 -7.38 -6.75 15.33
N ALA A 106 -7.34 -5.56 15.97
CA ALA A 106 -6.52 -4.44 15.53
C ALA A 106 -5.04 -4.72 15.76
N ARG A 107 -4.69 -5.32 16.91
CA ARG A 107 -3.32 -5.74 17.23
C ARG A 107 -2.79 -6.81 16.30
N LEU A 108 -3.61 -7.81 15.95
CA LEU A 108 -3.19 -8.83 14.99
C LEU A 108 -3.01 -8.27 13.59
N PHE A 109 -3.88 -7.36 13.17
CA PHE A 109 -3.72 -6.65 11.89
C PHE A 109 -2.42 -5.84 11.88
N GLU A 110 -2.15 -5.08 12.94
CA GLU A 110 -0.90 -4.35 13.13
C GLU A 110 0.31 -5.29 13.09
N ALA A 111 0.28 -6.41 13.82
CA ALA A 111 1.36 -7.38 13.83
C ALA A 111 1.65 -7.97 12.44
N VAL A 112 0.61 -8.29 11.67
CA VAL A 112 0.75 -8.76 10.28
C VAL A 112 1.32 -7.66 9.40
N GLN A 113 0.81 -6.42 9.51
CA GLN A 113 1.28 -5.27 8.75
C GLN A 113 2.77 -4.99 9.03
N VAL A 114 3.15 -4.87 10.30
CA VAL A 114 4.53 -4.65 10.74
C VAL A 114 5.43 -5.79 10.26
N SER A 115 4.97 -7.04 10.30
CA SER A 115 5.76 -8.19 9.79
C SER A 115 6.03 -8.08 8.29
N ILE A 116 5.03 -7.69 7.49
CA ILE A 116 5.18 -7.50 6.04
C ILE A 116 6.10 -6.30 5.76
N GLU A 117 5.90 -5.17 6.45
CA GLU A 117 6.74 -3.98 6.34
C GLU A 117 8.20 -4.31 6.69
N SER A 118 8.42 -5.09 7.74
CA SER A 118 9.75 -5.55 8.16
C SER A 118 10.40 -6.46 7.13
N ALA A 119 9.64 -7.38 6.52
CA ALA A 119 10.14 -8.26 5.47
C ALA A 119 10.56 -7.47 4.22
N LEU A 120 9.76 -6.47 3.82
CA LEU A 120 10.08 -5.58 2.71
C LEU A 120 11.28 -4.69 3.05
N ALA A 121 11.34 -4.15 4.25
CA ALA A 121 12.50 -3.38 4.73
C ALA A 121 13.76 -4.24 4.71
N ALA A 122 13.72 -5.47 5.21
CA ALA A 122 14.86 -6.39 5.19
C ALA A 122 15.36 -6.66 3.76
N LEU A 123 14.45 -6.88 2.81
CA LEU A 123 14.81 -7.01 1.40
C LEU A 123 15.47 -5.74 0.85
N LEU A 124 14.92 -4.56 1.14
CA LEU A 124 15.50 -3.28 0.73
C LEU A 124 16.90 -3.08 1.32
N LEU A 125 17.09 -3.36 2.61
CA LEU A 125 18.39 -3.27 3.28
C LEU A 125 19.40 -4.23 2.63
N PHE A 126 19.00 -5.47 2.35
CA PHE A 126 19.85 -6.44 1.65
C PHE A 126 20.24 -5.95 0.24
N PHE A 127 19.28 -5.45 -0.54
CA PHE A 127 19.56 -4.92 -1.87
C PHE A 127 20.47 -3.69 -1.83
N LEU A 128 20.27 -2.80 -0.85
CA LEU A 128 21.09 -1.61 -0.65
C LEU A 128 22.53 -1.98 -0.31
N ALA A 129 22.74 -2.92 0.61
CA ALA A 129 24.05 -3.44 0.97
C ALA A 129 24.72 -4.15 -0.22
N PHE A 130 23.99 -5.01 -0.93
CA PHE A 130 24.50 -5.69 -2.11
C PHE A 130 24.85 -4.71 -3.24
N ALA A 131 24.04 -3.67 -3.45
CA ALA A 131 24.32 -2.62 -4.42
C ALA A 131 25.58 -1.84 -4.06
N ALA A 132 25.75 -1.46 -2.79
CA ALA A 132 26.96 -0.77 -2.32
C ALA A 132 28.22 -1.61 -2.56
N PHE A 133 28.18 -2.90 -2.18
CA PHE A 133 29.27 -3.84 -2.46
C PHE A 133 29.55 -3.97 -3.96
N ARG A 134 28.51 -4.15 -4.77
CA ARG A 134 28.64 -4.30 -6.23
C ARG A 134 29.24 -3.05 -6.88
N LEU A 135 28.83 -1.86 -6.45
CA LEU A 135 29.34 -0.58 -6.97
C LEU A 135 30.82 -0.40 -6.62
N MET A 136 31.21 -0.68 -5.38
CA MET A 136 32.59 -0.61 -4.92
C MET A 136 33.49 -1.63 -5.62
N ARG A 137 32.98 -2.84 -5.89
CA ARG A 137 33.74 -3.88 -6.61
C ARG A 137 33.93 -3.55 -8.10
N ARG A 138 33.00 -2.82 -8.72
CA ARG A 138 33.09 -2.46 -10.15
C ARG A 138 34.11 -1.34 -10.39
N GLN A 139 34.00 -0.25 -9.62
CA GLN A 139 34.94 0.87 -9.66
C GLN A 139 34.73 1.77 -8.44
N VAL A 140 35.82 2.23 -7.83
CA VAL A 140 35.78 3.16 -6.70
C VAL A 140 35.73 4.58 -7.24
N THR A 141 34.53 5.13 -7.39
CA THR A 141 34.30 6.54 -7.72
C THR A 141 33.88 7.30 -6.47
N VAL A 142 34.07 8.62 -6.46
CA VAL A 142 33.63 9.49 -5.35
C VAL A 142 32.14 9.28 -5.04
N TRP A 143 31.31 9.13 -6.08
CA TRP A 143 29.88 8.86 -5.93
C TRP A 143 29.57 7.50 -5.31
N ASN A 144 30.28 6.44 -5.70
CA ASN A 144 30.08 5.11 -5.14
C ASN A 144 30.53 5.03 -3.68
N VAL A 145 31.63 5.74 -3.35
CA VAL A 145 32.10 5.89 -1.97
C VAL A 145 31.06 6.63 -1.14
N LEU A 146 30.57 7.78 -1.62
CA LEU A 146 29.55 8.56 -0.94
C LEU A 146 28.28 7.73 -0.71
N PHE A 147 27.78 7.04 -1.73
CA PHE A 147 26.63 6.13 -1.59
C PHE A 147 26.88 5.07 -0.53
N SER A 148 28.02 4.37 -0.60
CA SER A 148 28.33 3.29 0.34
C SER A 148 28.46 3.79 1.78
N VAL A 149 29.08 4.96 2.00
CA VAL A 149 29.17 5.59 3.31
C VAL A 149 27.78 5.93 3.84
N THR A 150 26.92 6.55 3.03
CA THR A 150 25.53 6.84 3.42
C THR A 150 24.77 5.57 3.79
N VAL A 151 24.89 4.51 2.99
CA VAL A 151 24.28 3.20 3.27
C VAL A 151 24.77 2.67 4.62
N VAL A 152 26.08 2.66 4.87
CA VAL A 152 26.64 2.19 6.14
C VAL A 152 26.12 3.01 7.32
N VAL A 153 26.08 4.34 7.22
CA VAL A 153 25.56 5.21 8.29
C VAL A 153 24.08 4.93 8.57
N VAL A 154 23.26 4.75 7.53
CA VAL A 154 21.83 4.40 7.69
C VAL A 154 21.66 3.02 8.33
N LEU A 155 22.44 2.02 7.89
CA LEU A 155 22.36 0.64 8.38
C LEU A 155 22.85 0.48 9.82
N LEU A 156 23.89 1.24 10.21
CA LEU A 156 24.42 1.24 11.58
C LEU A 156 23.58 2.11 12.55
N GLY A 157 22.44 2.62 12.10
CA GLY A 157 21.61 3.60 12.81
C GLY A 157 20.98 3.15 14.14
N SER A 158 21.39 2.04 14.73
CA SER A 158 21.03 1.64 16.10
C SER A 158 22.28 1.36 16.94
N ASP A 159 23.33 2.15 16.74
CA ASP A 159 24.59 1.97 17.47
C ASP A 159 24.38 2.26 18.97
N PRO A 160 24.64 1.30 19.88
CA PRO A 160 24.63 1.57 21.32
C PRO A 160 25.73 2.54 21.76
N LEU A 161 26.73 2.82 20.92
CA LEU A 161 27.88 3.67 21.27
C LEU A 161 27.61 5.17 21.14
N ASN A 162 26.46 5.59 20.60
CA ASN A 162 25.99 6.99 20.53
C ASN A 162 26.96 8.01 19.88
N LEU A 163 28.03 7.57 19.22
CA LEU A 163 29.06 8.48 18.68
C LEU A 163 28.62 9.20 17.39
N LEU A 164 27.57 8.71 16.74
CA LEU A 164 27.08 9.18 15.44
C LEU A 164 25.58 9.56 15.44
N SER A 165 24.96 9.70 16.63
CA SER A 165 23.53 9.99 16.76
C SER A 165 23.12 11.25 16.02
N ASP A 166 23.84 12.35 16.21
CA ASP A 166 23.46 13.66 15.66
C ASP A 166 23.53 13.66 14.13
N THR A 167 24.53 12.99 13.57
CA THR A 167 24.69 12.86 12.11
C THR A 167 23.59 11.99 11.52
N ARG A 168 23.23 10.91 12.21
CA ARG A 168 22.14 10.00 11.81
C ARG A 168 20.79 10.72 11.90
N ASP A 169 20.52 11.43 12.98
CA ASP A 169 19.24 12.10 13.18
C ASP A 169 19.04 13.20 12.14
N TRP A 170 20.07 13.99 11.84
CA TRP A 170 20.04 14.92 10.70
C TRP A 170 19.79 14.21 9.36
N LEU A 171 20.43 13.05 9.13
CA LEU A 171 20.24 12.26 7.92
C LEU A 171 18.81 11.70 7.80
N VAL A 172 18.22 11.25 8.90
CA VAL A 172 16.85 10.73 8.92
C VAL A 172 15.84 11.86 8.76
N GLU A 173 16.03 12.96 9.49
CA GLU A 173 15.10 14.08 9.54
C GLU A 173 15.06 14.87 8.23
N VAL A 174 16.21 15.04 7.58
CA VAL A 174 16.33 15.88 6.38
C VAL A 174 16.26 15.04 5.09
N PRO A 175 17.32 14.33 4.63
CA PRO A 175 17.28 13.68 3.32
C PRO A 175 16.39 12.45 3.26
N VAL A 176 16.30 11.61 4.31
CA VAL A 176 15.41 10.44 4.27
C VAL A 176 13.96 10.88 4.25
N ASN A 177 13.55 11.79 5.14
CA ASN A 177 12.19 12.34 5.14
C ASN A 177 11.86 13.07 3.83
N ALA A 178 12.81 13.83 3.26
CA ALA A 178 12.65 14.44 1.94
C ALA A 178 12.45 13.38 0.85
N GLY A 179 13.20 12.27 0.90
CA GLY A 179 13.03 11.12 0.01
C GLY A 179 11.66 10.46 0.16
N THR A 180 11.20 10.20 1.38
CA THR A 180 9.87 9.63 1.64
C THR A 180 8.76 10.55 1.12
N ARG A 181 8.85 11.86 1.34
CA ARG A 181 7.91 12.83 0.78
C ARG A 181 7.96 12.85 -0.74
N GLY A 182 9.15 12.81 -1.33
CA GLY A 182 9.33 12.71 -2.79
C GLY A 182 8.71 11.44 -3.37
N LEU A 183 8.86 10.30 -2.70
CA LEU A 183 8.22 9.04 -3.05
C LEU A 183 6.69 9.16 -2.99
N LEU A 184 6.14 9.72 -1.91
CA LEU A 184 4.70 9.93 -1.76
C LEU A 184 4.14 10.85 -2.84
N ILE A 185 4.85 11.93 -3.17
CA ILE A 185 4.50 12.83 -4.27
C ILE A 185 4.55 12.07 -5.61
N GLY A 186 5.59 11.26 -5.85
CA GLY A 186 5.74 10.47 -7.06
C GLY A 186 4.62 9.45 -7.24
N VAL A 187 4.26 8.73 -6.16
CA VAL A 187 3.11 7.81 -6.15
C VAL A 187 1.82 8.56 -6.42
N GLY A 188 1.60 9.70 -5.74
CA GLY A 188 0.45 10.57 -5.97
C GLY A 188 0.34 11.03 -7.43
N LEU A 189 1.41 11.59 -7.99
CA LEU A 189 1.46 12.01 -9.40
C LEU A 189 1.26 10.84 -10.36
N GLY A 190 1.77 9.65 -10.04
CA GLY A 190 1.53 8.43 -10.82
C GLY A 190 0.05 8.06 -10.86
N THR A 191 -0.63 8.08 -9.72
CA THR A 191 -2.08 7.82 -9.64
C THR A 191 -2.91 8.88 -10.37
N VAL A 192 -2.56 10.16 -10.23
CA VAL A 192 -3.22 11.27 -10.96
C VAL A 192 -3.00 11.12 -12.46
N THR A 193 -1.78 10.79 -12.89
CA THR A 193 -1.46 10.59 -14.31
C THR A 193 -2.26 9.44 -14.91
N ALA A 194 -2.40 8.31 -14.20
CA ALA A 194 -3.25 7.21 -14.61
C ALA A 194 -4.71 7.66 -14.75
N GLY A 195 -5.23 8.42 -13.79
CA GLY A 195 -6.57 9.02 -13.86
C GLY A 195 -6.75 9.96 -15.07
N VAL A 196 -5.81 10.88 -15.28
CA VAL A 196 -5.82 11.84 -16.41
C VAL A 196 -5.79 11.10 -17.75
N ARG A 197 -4.97 10.06 -17.90
CA ARG A 197 -4.93 9.27 -19.14
C ARG A 197 -6.27 8.60 -19.45
N VAL A 198 -6.99 8.14 -18.42
CA VAL A 198 -8.35 7.62 -18.57
C VAL A 198 -9.33 8.74 -18.96
N LEU A 199 -9.24 9.92 -18.33
CA LEU A 199 -10.10 11.08 -18.64
C LEU A 199 -9.84 11.69 -20.01
N LEU A 200 -8.63 11.57 -20.54
CA LEU A 200 -8.30 11.97 -21.91
C LEU A 200 -8.67 10.90 -22.93
N GLY A 201 -9.20 9.74 -22.49
CA GLY A 201 -9.54 8.61 -23.35
C GLY A 201 -8.35 7.92 -23.99
N GLN A 202 -7.12 8.19 -23.52
CA GLN A 202 -5.90 7.55 -24.00
C GLN A 202 -5.84 6.08 -23.57
N ASP A 203 -6.20 5.83 -22.31
CA ASP A 203 -6.34 4.48 -21.77
C ASP A 203 -7.83 4.10 -21.83
N ARG A 204 -8.21 3.34 -22.86
CA ARG A 204 -9.58 2.82 -23.00
C ARG A 204 -9.84 1.83 -21.87
N SER A 205 -10.72 2.19 -20.93
CA SER A 205 -11.13 1.35 -19.79
C SER A 205 -11.81 0.03 -20.19
N TYR A 206 -12.25 -0.10 -21.44
CA TYR A 206 -12.85 -1.32 -21.99
C TYR A 206 -11.97 -1.87 -23.11
N ARG A 207 -11.13 -2.83 -22.76
CA ARG A 207 -10.59 -3.84 -23.67
C ARG A 207 -10.82 -5.19 -23.02
N ASP A 208 -12.04 -5.68 -23.22
CA ASP A 208 -12.42 -7.05 -23.59
C ASP A 208 -13.89 -7.03 -24.01
#